data_AF-A0A1B9KTI6-F1
#
_entry.id   AF-A0A1B9KTI6-F1
#
_cell.length_a   1.000
_cell.length_b   1.000
_cell.length_c   1.000
_cell.angle_alpha   90.00
_cell.angle_beta   90.00
_cell.angle_gamma   90.00
#
_symmetry.space_group_name_H-M   'P 1'
#
loop_
_entity.id
_entity.type
_entity.pdbx_description
1 polymer ?
#
loop_
_entity_poly.entity_id
_entity_poly.type
_entity_poly.pdbx_seq_one_letter_code
_entity_poly.pdbx_strand_id
1 'polypeptide(L)'
;MGAVIFFNKSEVNKKDEGKFISTYVNSSYWDAFGDLLDAVFLPNYPKLHEIIKSEEGEYLKFYSFVELDKEQFNQSVKLIRDYIAKQSNPTEWQKMAQVVWNEIAEPYIIKDNRYQPS
;
A
#
# COMPACT_ATOMS: atom_id res chain seq x y z
N MET A 1 15.20 -7.54 8.94
CA MET A 1 15.16 -7.56 7.46
C MET A 1 13.95 -6.75 7.04
N GLY A 2 14.08 -5.85 6.07
CA GLY A 2 12.96 -5.02 5.60
C GLY A 2 12.02 -5.77 4.65
N ALA A 3 10.94 -5.12 4.26
CA ALA A 3 9.91 -5.63 3.36
C ALA A 3 9.64 -4.62 2.24
N VAL A 4 8.91 -5.04 1.19
CA VAL A 4 8.74 -4.24 -0.05
C VAL A 4 7.28 -3.80 -0.22
N ILE A 5 7.06 -2.60 -0.76
CA ILE A 5 5.76 -2.19 -1.28
C ILE A 5 5.90 -1.97 -2.79
N PHE A 6 5.08 -2.64 -3.58
CA PHE A 6 5.01 -2.50 -5.04
C PHE A 6 3.84 -1.59 -5.43
N PHE A 7 4.10 -0.62 -6.30
CA PHE A 7 3.09 0.36 -6.74
C PHE A 7 2.60 0.06 -8.15
N ASN A 8 3.52 -0.05 -9.13
CA ASN A 8 3.19 -0.36 -10.52
C ASN A 8 4.33 -1.07 -11.26
N LYS A 9 4.04 -1.45 -12.51
CA LYS A 9 5.04 -1.93 -13.48
C LYS A 9 5.73 -0.72 -14.11
N SER A 10 7.06 -0.68 -14.07
CA SER A 10 7.86 0.38 -14.66
C SER A 10 7.73 0.37 -16.18
N GLU A 11 7.50 1.55 -16.78
CA GLU A 11 7.47 1.72 -18.24
C GLU A 11 8.86 1.99 -18.84
N VAL A 12 9.92 1.99 -18.01
CA VAL A 12 11.29 2.34 -18.43
C VAL A 12 11.89 1.21 -19.28
N ASN A 13 11.74 1.37 -20.60
CA ASN A 13 12.32 0.57 -21.69
C ASN A 13 11.83 -0.88 -21.78
N LYS A 14 11.12 -1.18 -22.88
CA LYS A 14 10.64 -2.51 -23.33
C LYS A 14 11.74 -3.59 -23.54
N LYS A 15 12.95 -3.38 -23.03
CA LYS A 15 14.07 -4.34 -23.06
C LYS A 15 14.42 -4.90 -21.68
N ASP A 16 13.94 -4.29 -20.59
CA ASP A 16 14.07 -4.80 -19.23
C ASP A 16 12.70 -5.34 -18.79
N GLU A 17 12.45 -6.63 -19.02
CA GLU A 17 11.24 -7.30 -18.53
C GLU A 17 11.14 -7.17 -17.00
N GLY A 18 10.05 -6.58 -16.50
CA GLY A 18 9.59 -6.81 -15.13
C GLY A 18 10.13 -5.91 -14.01
N LYS A 19 10.70 -4.73 -14.26
CA LYS A 19 11.01 -3.79 -13.17
C LYS A 19 9.71 -3.19 -12.60
N PHE A 20 9.51 -3.29 -11.30
CA PHE A 20 8.40 -2.63 -10.59
C PHE A 20 8.88 -1.31 -9.98
N ILE A 21 8.00 -0.31 -9.91
CA ILE A 21 8.22 0.81 -8.99
C ILE A 21 7.87 0.32 -7.59
N SER A 22 8.87 0.29 -6.72
CA SER A 22 8.77 -0.23 -5.37
C SER A 22 9.63 0.53 -4.40
N THR A 23 9.35 0.36 -3.11
CA THR A 23 10.15 0.93 -2.02
C THR A 23 10.32 -0.08 -0.89
N TYR A 24 11.31 0.16 -0.03
CA TYR A 24 11.60 -0.68 1.13
C TYR A 24 11.10 -0.04 2.41
N VAL A 25 10.53 -0.86 3.28
CA VAL A 25 10.04 -0.48 4.61
C VAL A 25 10.76 -1.35 5.64
N ASN A 26 11.14 -0.77 6.78
CA ASN A 26 11.71 -1.56 7.87
C ASN A 26 10.64 -2.54 8.44
N SER A 27 11.06 -3.62 9.11
CA SER A 27 10.14 -4.68 9.53
C SER A 27 9.00 -4.19 10.41
N SER A 28 9.30 -3.40 11.45
CA SER A 28 8.28 -2.98 12.41
C SER A 28 7.27 -2.01 11.81
N TYR A 29 7.71 -1.14 10.89
CA TYR A 29 6.82 -0.24 10.18
C TYR A 29 5.99 -0.99 9.14
N TRP A 30 6.56 -2.02 8.50
CA TRP A 30 5.83 -2.90 7.59
C TRP A 30 4.72 -3.66 8.31
N ASP A 31 5.03 -4.27 9.47
CA ASP A 31 4.04 -4.97 10.30
C ASP A 31 2.91 -4.00 10.72
N ALA A 32 3.26 -2.80 11.19
CA ALA A 32 2.28 -1.79 11.57
C ALA A 32 1.39 -1.35 10.39
N PHE A 33 1.97 -1.22 9.21
CA PHE A 33 1.21 -0.92 7.99
C PHE A 33 0.31 -2.09 7.58
N GLY A 34 0.74 -3.34 7.77
CA GLY A 34 -0.08 -4.54 7.60
C GLY A 34 -1.36 -4.51 8.43
N ASP A 35 -1.25 -4.17 9.71
CA ASP A 35 -2.40 -4.04 10.61
C ASP A 35 -3.35 -2.92 10.18
N LEU A 36 -2.80 -1.83 9.61
CA LEU A 36 -3.60 -0.77 9.02
C LEU A 36 -4.38 -1.30 7.80
N LEU A 37 -3.74 -2.05 6.90
CA LEU A 37 -4.39 -2.65 5.74
C LEU A 37 -5.50 -3.63 6.18
N ASP A 38 -5.25 -4.43 7.22
CA ASP A 38 -6.26 -5.33 7.80
C ASP A 38 -7.46 -4.53 8.32
N ALA A 39 -7.23 -3.49 9.10
CA ALA A 39 -8.31 -2.67 9.66
C ALA A 39 -9.12 -1.92 8.59
N VAL A 40 -8.47 -1.50 7.49
CA VAL A 40 -9.12 -0.77 6.40
C VAL A 40 -9.94 -1.71 5.51
N PHE A 41 -9.36 -2.84 5.11
CA PHE A 41 -9.90 -3.66 4.02
C PHE A 41 -10.63 -4.91 4.49
N LEU A 42 -10.14 -5.60 5.52
CA LEU A 42 -10.70 -6.89 5.94
C LEU A 42 -12.21 -6.84 6.25
N PRO A 43 -12.76 -5.80 6.93
CA PRO A 43 -14.17 -5.80 7.33
C PRO A 43 -15.16 -5.67 6.16
N ASN A 44 -14.82 -4.86 5.13
CA ASN A 44 -15.78 -4.43 4.10
C ASN A 44 -15.28 -4.63 2.66
N TYR A 45 -13.98 -4.85 2.47
CA TYR A 45 -13.32 -4.93 1.17
C TYR A 45 -12.32 -6.11 1.11
N PRO A 46 -12.74 -7.35 1.43
CA PRO A 46 -11.83 -8.50 1.51
C PRO A 46 -11.13 -8.80 0.17
N LYS A 47 -11.74 -8.45 -0.97
CA LYS A 47 -11.08 -8.59 -2.28
C LYS A 47 -9.91 -7.61 -2.47
N LEU A 48 -10.04 -6.38 -1.99
CA LEU A 48 -8.93 -5.42 -2.02
C LEU A 48 -7.82 -5.85 -1.07
N HIS A 49 -8.21 -6.38 0.10
CA HIS A 49 -7.30 -6.95 1.06
C HIS A 49 -6.47 -8.08 0.44
N GLU A 50 -7.11 -9.06 -0.18
CA GLU A 50 -6.45 -10.23 -0.81
C GLU A 50 -5.48 -9.83 -1.92
N ILE A 51 -5.80 -8.78 -2.70
CA ILE A 51 -4.90 -8.28 -3.74
C ILE A 51 -3.70 -7.53 -3.14
N ILE A 52 -3.94 -6.65 -2.16
CA ILE A 52 -2.91 -5.76 -1.62
C ILE A 52 -1.99 -6.48 -0.63
N LYS A 53 -2.57 -7.32 0.23
CA LYS A 53 -1.95 -8.09 1.30
C LYS A 53 -2.30 -9.57 1.10
N SER A 54 -1.89 -10.12 -0.05
CA SER A 54 -2.02 -11.55 -0.33
C SER A 54 -1.23 -12.40 0.67
N GLU A 55 -1.70 -13.62 0.95
CA GLU A 55 -1.00 -14.57 1.83
C GLU A 55 0.44 -14.84 1.34
N GLU A 56 0.60 -15.01 0.02
CA GLU A 56 1.92 -15.15 -0.62
C GLU A 56 2.78 -13.91 -0.41
N GLY A 57 2.19 -12.71 -0.53
CA GLY A 57 2.86 -11.44 -0.27
C GLY A 57 3.34 -11.32 1.17
N GLU A 58 2.50 -11.70 2.15
CA GLU A 58 2.91 -11.71 3.55
C GLU A 58 4.08 -12.67 3.81
N TYR A 59 4.04 -13.86 3.20
CA TYR A 59 5.12 -14.85 3.28
C TYR A 59 6.43 -14.32 2.67
N LEU A 60 6.33 -13.71 1.49
CA LEU A 60 7.47 -13.14 0.76
C LEU A 60 7.85 -11.71 1.20
N LYS A 61 7.21 -11.18 2.25
CA LYS A 61 7.43 -9.84 2.82
C LYS A 61 7.22 -8.70 1.82
N PHE A 62 6.09 -8.70 1.12
CA PHE A 62 5.64 -7.59 0.31
C PHE A 62 4.13 -7.29 0.39
N TYR A 63 3.79 -6.03 0.09
CA TYR A 63 2.43 -5.60 -0.28
C TYR A 63 2.42 -5.05 -1.70
N SER A 64 1.30 -5.17 -2.41
CA SER A 64 1.24 -4.82 -3.84
C SER A 64 -0.04 -4.10 -4.25
N PHE A 65 0.11 -2.89 -4.79
CA PHE A 65 -0.98 -2.15 -5.43
C PHE A 65 -0.99 -2.36 -6.95
N VAL A 66 -0.16 -3.27 -7.47
CA VAL A 66 0.09 -3.40 -8.92
C VAL A 66 -1.13 -3.95 -9.66
N GLU A 67 -1.77 -4.97 -9.12
CA GLU A 67 -2.87 -5.69 -9.78
C GLU A 67 -4.24 -5.02 -9.56
N LEU A 68 -4.28 -3.88 -8.85
CA LEU A 68 -5.47 -3.06 -8.74
C LEU A 68 -5.77 -2.37 -10.08
N ASP A 69 -7.01 -2.48 -10.53
CA ASP A 69 -7.51 -1.64 -11.60
C ASP A 69 -7.61 -0.17 -11.15
N LYS A 70 -7.93 0.72 -12.08
CA LYS A 70 -8.00 2.16 -11.81
C LYS A 70 -9.03 2.51 -10.72
N GLU A 71 -10.20 1.87 -10.71
CA GLU A 71 -11.26 2.16 -9.73
C GLU A 71 -10.84 1.66 -8.35
N GLN A 72 -10.39 0.41 -8.27
CA GLN A 72 -9.90 -0.24 -7.06
C GLN A 72 -8.70 0.48 -6.45
N PHE A 73 -7.79 0.99 -7.28
CA PHE A 73 -6.63 1.75 -6.84
C PHE A 73 -7.07 3.02 -6.13
N ASN A 74 -7.91 3.85 -6.76
CA ASN A 74 -8.37 5.10 -6.16
C ASN A 74 -9.28 4.87 -4.94
N GLN A 75 -10.10 3.83 -4.97
CA GLN A 75 -10.90 3.41 -3.82
C GLN A 75 -10.00 3.05 -2.63
N SER A 76 -8.95 2.27 -2.85
CA SER A 76 -7.99 1.90 -1.81
C SER A 76 -7.31 3.12 -1.19
N VAL A 77 -6.87 4.07 -2.02
CA VAL A 77 -6.27 5.33 -1.56
C VAL A 77 -7.23 6.11 -0.69
N LYS A 78 -8.48 6.26 -1.12
CA LYS A 78 -9.52 6.96 -0.36
C LYS A 78 -9.78 6.28 0.98
N LEU A 79 -9.93 4.96 1.01
CA LEU A 79 -10.22 4.20 2.22
C LEU A 79 -9.10 4.33 3.27
N ILE A 80 -7.83 4.26 2.83
CA ILE A 80 -6.69 4.44 3.72
C ILE A 80 -6.66 5.87 4.29
N ARG A 81 -6.82 6.89 3.44
CA ARG A 81 -6.88 8.30 3.88
C ARG A 81 -8.01 8.55 4.87
N ASP A 82 -9.21 8.08 4.55
CA ASP A 82 -10.39 8.23 5.40
C ASP A 82 -10.19 7.54 6.76
N TYR A 83 -9.54 6.37 6.79
CA TYR A 83 -9.24 5.65 8.02
C TYR A 83 -8.22 6.40 8.88
N ILE A 84 -7.12 6.88 8.28
CA ILE A 84 -6.10 7.67 8.98
C ILE A 84 -6.71 8.97 9.54
N ALA A 85 -7.52 9.68 8.75
CA ALA A 85 -8.15 10.94 9.16
C ALA A 85 -9.12 10.78 10.35
N LYS A 86 -9.71 9.60 10.54
CA LYS A 86 -10.60 9.29 11.67
C LYS A 86 -9.85 9.00 12.98
N GLN A 87 -8.53 8.83 12.95
CA GLN A 87 -7.74 8.55 14.14
C GLN A 87 -7.44 9.85 14.90
N SER A 88 -8.26 10.16 15.91
CA SER A 88 -8.11 11.37 16.72
C SER A 88 -6.94 11.32 17.72
N ASN A 89 -6.49 10.12 18.10
CA ASN A 89 -5.34 9.88 18.98
C ASN A 89 -4.65 8.55 18.61
N PRO A 90 -3.82 8.52 17.55
CA PRO A 90 -3.19 7.28 17.12
C PRO A 90 -2.18 6.78 18.15
N THR A 91 -2.17 5.48 18.39
CA THR A 91 -1.10 4.82 19.17
C THR A 91 0.25 4.95 18.44
N GLU A 92 1.38 4.74 19.11
CA GLU A 92 2.69 4.72 18.44
C GLU A 92 2.73 3.72 17.28
N TRP A 93 2.07 2.57 17.43
CA TRP A 93 1.91 1.59 16.37
C TRP A 93 1.15 2.14 15.15
N GLN A 94 0.03 2.82 15.39
CA GLN A 94 -0.73 3.47 14.31
C GLN A 94 0.06 4.61 13.66
N LYS A 95 0.84 5.38 14.43
CA LYS A 95 1.73 6.42 13.88
C LYS A 95 2.79 5.82 12.96
N MET A 96 3.37 4.67 13.31
CA MET A 96 4.31 3.97 12.41
C MET A 96 3.66 3.61 11.08
N ALA A 97 2.42 3.08 11.11
CA ALA A 97 1.66 2.81 9.89
C ALA A 97 1.36 4.07 9.07
N GLN A 98 1.02 5.18 9.74
CA GLN A 98 0.81 6.47 9.10
C GLN A 98 2.09 7.01 8.43
N VAL A 99 3.26 6.82 9.04
CA VAL A 99 4.55 7.17 8.42
C VAL A 99 4.77 6.37 7.13
N VAL A 100 4.49 5.06 7.15
CA VAL A 100 4.56 4.24 5.92
C VAL A 100 3.62 4.79 4.85
N TRP A 101 2.40 5.15 5.21
CA TRP A 101 1.48 5.74 4.24
C TRP A 101 1.98 7.10 3.72
N ASN A 102 2.11 8.09 4.59
CA ASN A 102 2.33 9.49 4.23
C ASN A 102 3.72 9.76 3.63
N GLU A 103 4.76 9.15 4.20
CA GLU A 103 6.15 9.46 3.82
C GLU A 103 6.71 8.49 2.79
N ILE A 104 6.20 7.25 2.76
CA ILE A 104 6.76 6.19 1.94
C ILE A 104 5.85 5.84 0.78
N ALA A 105 4.59 5.46 1.01
CA ALA A 105 3.72 4.92 -0.03
C ALA A 105 3.04 6.00 -0.89
N GLU A 106 2.40 6.97 -0.24
CA GLU A 106 1.60 8.00 -0.89
C GLU A 106 2.38 8.81 -1.95
N PRO A 107 3.66 9.18 -1.74
CA PRO A 107 4.44 9.89 -2.76
C PRO A 107 4.61 9.12 -4.08
N TYR A 108 4.56 7.78 -4.06
CA TYR A 108 4.55 6.95 -5.28
C TYR A 108 3.13 6.78 -5.82
N ILE A 109 2.15 6.57 -4.95
CA ILE A 109 0.73 6.44 -5.32
C ILE A 109 0.27 7.66 -6.13
N ILE A 110 0.57 8.89 -5.69
CA ILE A 110 0.11 10.10 -6.38
C ILE A 110 0.77 10.34 -7.74
N LYS A 111 1.89 9.66 -8.01
CA LYS A 111 2.61 9.69 -9.29
C LYS A 111 2.18 8.57 -10.22
N ASP A 112 1.33 7.65 -9.75
CA ASP A 112 0.83 6.55 -10.55
C ASP A 112 -0.17 7.05 -11.61
N ASN A 113 -0.09 6.54 -12.84
CA ASN A 113 -0.98 6.91 -13.94
C ASN A 113 -2.46 6.56 -13.67
N ARG A 114 -2.73 5.59 -12.78
CA ARG A 114 -4.09 5.24 -12.35
C ARG A 114 -4.65 6.24 -11.35
N TYR A 115 -3.81 7.00 -10.65
CA TYR A 115 -4.25 7.91 -9.61
C TYR A 115 -5.13 9.04 -10.16
N GLN A 116 -6.22 9.31 -9.46
CA GLN A 116 -7.13 10.42 -9.71
C GLN A 116 -7.28 11.22 -8.42
N PRO A 117 -6.93 12.52 -8.42
CA PRO A 117 -7.20 13.39 -7.29
C PRO A 117 -8.70 13.36 -6.97
N SER A 118 -9.02 13.08 -5.70
CA SER A 118 -10.38 13.13 -5.14
C SER A 118 -10.41 14.03 -3.93
#